data_AF-A0A7U6JFN9-F1
#
_entry.id   AF-A0A7U6JFN9-F1
#
_cell.length_a   1.000
_cell.length_b   1.000
_cell.length_c   1.000
_cell.angle_alpha   90.00
_cell.angle_beta   90.00
_cell.angle_gamma   90.00
#
_symmetry.space_group_name_H-M   'P 1'
#
loop_
_entity.id
_entity.type
_entity.pdbx_description
1 polymer ?
#
loop_
_entity_poly.entity_id
_entity_poly.type
_entity_poly.pdbx_seq_one_letter_code
_entity_poly.pdbx_strand_id
1 'polypeptide(L)' 'MKKVLRFLQAIFGIFNAIVIVNSSPNLIFLLTEKGIAKSNDHGKTFKIVKTSSGDIFKSILFASPDNPKVIFVRND' A
#
# COMPACT_ATOMS: atom_id res chain seq x y z
N MET A 1 -11.57 13.33 -3.13
CA MET A 1 -11.09 11.98 -3.51
C MET A 1 -10.43 11.89 -4.89
N LYS A 2 -10.99 12.46 -5.97
CA LYS A 2 -10.42 12.31 -7.34
C LYS A 2 -9.00 12.90 -7.57
N LYS A 3 -8.61 13.98 -6.86
CA LYS A 3 -7.29 14.63 -7.04
C LYS A 3 -6.12 13.79 -6.49
N VAL A 4 -6.31 13.15 -5.34
CA VAL A 4 -5.29 12.27 -4.72
C VAL A 4 -5.04 11.06 -5.61
N LEU A 5 -6.09 10.47 -6.19
CA LEU A 5 -5.99 9.31 -7.08
C LEU A 5 -5.19 9.60 -8.36
N ARG A 6 -5.38 10.78 -8.97
CA ARG A 6 -4.60 11.21 -10.16
C ARG A 6 -3.13 11.48 -9.83
N PHE A 7 -2.86 12.05 -8.66
CA PHE A 7 -1.49 12.32 -8.22
C PHE A 7 -0.70 11.03 -7.98
N LEU A 8 -1.37 10.03 -7.42
CA LEU A 8 -0.78 8.71 -7.18
C LEU A 8 -0.44 7.97 -8.48
N GLN A 9 -1.32 8.01 -9.50
CA GLN A 9 -1.06 7.37 -10.80
C GLN A 9 0.21 7.90 -11.48
N ALA A 10 0.51 9.20 -11.31
CA ALA A 10 1.63 9.86 -11.96
C ALA A 10 3.01 9.49 -11.36
N ILE A 11 3.07 9.01 -10.12
CA ILE A 11 4.34 8.75 -9.41
C ILE A 11 4.70 7.26 -9.39
N PHE A 12 3.69 6.38 -9.40
CA PHE A 12 3.89 4.95 -9.12
C PHE A 12 3.41 3.98 -10.22
N GLY A 13 2.78 4.46 -11.30
CA GLY A 13 2.17 3.58 -12.31
C GLY A 13 0.79 3.07 -11.87
N ILE A 14 0.28 2.02 -12.52
CA ILE A 14 -1.01 1.41 -12.19
C ILE A 14 -0.93 0.80 -10.78
N PHE A 15 -1.95 1.01 -9.94
CA PHE A 15 -2.06 0.35 -8.63
C PHE A 15 -2.96 -0.87 -8.74
N ASN A 16 -2.45 -2.02 -8.30
CA ASN A 16 -3.24 -3.26 -8.32
C ASN A 16 -4.17 -3.36 -7.10
N ALA A 17 -3.84 -2.71 -5.98
CA ALA A 17 -4.66 -2.72 -4.77
C ALA A 17 -4.40 -1.52 -3.84
N ILE A 18 -5.42 -1.15 -3.06
CA ILE A 18 -5.34 -0.20 -1.93
C ILE A 18 -5.97 -0.83 -0.70
N VAL A 19 -5.33 -0.67 0.46
CA VAL A 19 -5.85 -1.14 1.75
C VAL A 19 -5.75 -0.05 2.80
N ILE A 20 -6.84 0.12 3.55
CA ILE A 20 -6.92 0.97 4.72
C ILE A 20 -7.05 0.07 5.94
N VAL A 21 -6.22 0.30 6.95
CA VAL A 21 -6.29 -0.44 8.22
C VAL A 21 -7.39 0.18 9.08
N ASN A 22 -8.49 -0.55 9.32
CA ASN A 22 -9.67 0.04 9.97
C ASN A 22 -9.39 0.51 11.41
N SER A 23 -8.57 -0.25 12.15
CA SER A 23 -8.11 0.11 13.50
C SER A 23 -7.08 1.25 13.53
N SER A 24 -6.59 1.71 12.37
CA SER A 24 -5.66 2.83 12.23
C SER A 24 -5.82 3.49 10.86
N PRO A 25 -6.87 4.30 10.64
CA PRO A 25 -7.25 4.79 9.31
C PRO A 25 -6.22 5.73 8.64
N ASN A 26 -5.23 6.20 9.40
CA ASN A 26 -4.08 6.94 8.88
C ASN A 26 -3.07 6.03 8.16
N LEU A 27 -3.12 4.71 8.40
CA LEU A 27 -2.32 3.72 7.72
C LEU A 27 -2.99 3.27 6.43
N ILE A 28 -2.34 3.60 5.32
CA ILE A 28 -2.76 3.20 3.98
C ILE A 28 -1.60 2.47 3.32
N PHE A 29 -1.90 1.35 2.70
CA PHE A 29 -0.96 0.59 1.89
C PHE A 29 -1.42 0.55 0.44
N LEU A 30 -0.46 0.74 -0.47
CA LEU A 30 -0.65 0.63 -1.91
C LEU A 30 0.23 -0.49 -2.43
N LEU A 31 -0.32 -1.32 -3.28
CA LEU A 31 0.46 -2.25 -4.09
C LEU A 31 0.80 -1.56 -5.42
N THR A 32 2.09 -1.36 -5.66
CA THR A 32 2.62 -0.64 -6.84
C THR A 32 3.54 -1.55 -7.64
N GLU A 33 3.85 -1.19 -8.89
CA GLU A 33 4.85 -1.89 -9.70
C GLU A 33 6.26 -1.91 -9.06
N LYS A 34 6.52 -0.95 -8.16
CA LYS A 34 7.79 -0.83 -7.41
C LYS A 34 7.73 -1.48 -6.02
N GLY A 35 6.71 -2.30 -5.77
CA GLY A 35 6.46 -2.95 -4.47
C GLY A 35 5.42 -2.20 -3.62
N ILE A 36 5.48 -2.41 -2.31
CA ILE A 36 4.46 -1.88 -1.38
C ILE A 36 4.84 -0.45 -0.98
N ALA A 37 3.92 0.50 -1.15
CA ALA A 37 4.05 1.85 -0.60
C ALA A 37 3.14 2.00 0.63
N LYS A 38 3.64 2.68 1.67
CA LYS A 38 2.93 2.93 2.92
C LYS A 38 2.80 4.43 3.17
N SER A 39 1.61 4.85 3.57
CA SER A 39 1.33 6.14 4.19
C SER A 39 1.00 5.97 5.67
N ASN A 40 1.39 6.95 6.47
CA ASN A 40 1.02 7.09 7.89
C ASN A 40 0.30 8.42 8.17
N ASP A 41 -0.11 9.14 7.12
CA ASP A 41 -0.61 10.51 7.18
C ASP A 41 -1.87 10.70 6.32
N HIS A 42 -2.73 9.68 6.27
CA HIS A 42 -3.99 9.67 5.51
C HIS A 42 -3.79 9.82 3.99
N GLY A 43 -2.69 9.27 3.47
CA GLY A 43 -2.37 9.28 2.04
C GLY A 43 -1.84 10.61 1.52
N LYS A 44 -1.34 11.50 2.40
CA LYS A 44 -0.66 12.73 1.98
C LYS A 44 0.73 12.42 1.44
N THR A 45 1.47 11.51 2.06
CA THR A 45 2.78 11.06 1.62
C THR A 45 2.89 9.53 1.65
N PHE A 46 3.74 8.97 0.79
CA PHE A 46 3.99 7.54 0.68
C PHE A 46 5.48 7.24 0.67
N LYS A 47 5.87 6.16 1.34
CA LYS A 47 7.25 5.62 1.35
C LYS A 47 7.23 4.16 0.94
N ILE A 48 8.19 3.74 0.12
CA ILE A 48 8.35 2.33 -0.24
C ILE A 48 8.77 1.53 0.99
N VAL A 49 8.07 0.42 1.24
CA VAL A 49 8.40 -0.56 2.26
C VAL A 49 9.50 -1.44 1.69
N LYS A 50 10.69 -1.41 2.31
CA LYS A 50 11.75 -2.36 1.99
C LYS A 50 11.39 -3.72 2.56
N THR A 51 11.29 -4.72 1.70
CA THR A 51 11.23 -6.12 2.11
C THR A 51 12.63 -6.72 2.05
N SER A 52 12.92 -7.66 2.94
CA SER A 52 14.22 -8.34 3.02
C SER A 52 14.53 -9.17 1.77
N SER A 53 13.51 -9.57 1.01
CA SER A 53 13.63 -10.38 -0.20
C SER A 53 13.78 -9.58 -1.48
N GLY A 54 13.49 -8.27 -1.49
CA GLY A 54 13.43 -7.50 -2.72
C GLY A 54 12.29 -7.91 -3.66
N ASP A 55 11.32 -8.68 -3.16
CA ASP A 55 10.23 -9.22 -3.96
C ASP A 55 9.34 -8.12 -4.55
N ILE A 56 8.94 -8.33 -5.80
CA ILE A 56 7.92 -7.55 -6.48
C ILE A 56 6.58 -8.25 -6.25
N PHE A 57 5.77 -7.72 -5.35
CA PHE A 57 4.45 -8.27 -5.01
C PHE A 57 3.44 -7.87 -6.09
N LYS A 58 2.76 -8.85 -6.71
CA LYS A 58 1.95 -8.61 -7.91
C LYS A 58 0.45 -8.51 -7.65
N SER A 59 -0.10 -9.22 -6.66
CA SER A 59 -1.50 -9.60 -6.76
C SER A 59 -2.42 -9.11 -5.63
N ILE A 60 -2.12 -9.37 -4.35
CA ILE A 60 -3.11 -9.13 -3.29
C ILE A 60 -2.46 -8.52 -2.06
N LEU A 61 -3.10 -7.49 -1.48
CA LEU A 61 -2.77 -6.92 -0.18
C LEU A 61 -4.03 -6.93 0.69
N PHE A 62 -3.95 -7.44 1.91
CA PHE A 62 -5.01 -7.30 2.94
C PHE A 62 -4.39 -7.07 4.32
N ALA A 63 -5.06 -6.23 5.13
CA ALA A 63 -4.65 -5.94 6.49
C ALA A 63 -5.29 -6.95 7.46
N SER A 64 -4.54 -7.38 8.48
CA SER A 64 -5.13 -8.16 9.56
C SER A 64 -6.20 -7.33 10.29
N PRO A 65 -7.41 -7.86 10.53
CA PRO A 65 -8.43 -7.18 11.30
C PRO A 65 -8.03 -6.99 12.77
N ASP A 66 -7.24 -7.92 13.31
CA ASP A 66 -6.88 -7.98 14.73
C ASP A 66 -5.52 -7.33 15.03
N ASN A 67 -4.67 -7.15 14.02
CA ASN A 67 -3.34 -6.57 14.19
C ASN A 67 -2.98 -5.58 13.08
N PRO A 68 -3.03 -4.25 13.34
CA PRO A 68 -2.74 -3.23 12.33
C PRO A 68 -1.28 -3.22 11.83
N LYS A 69 -0.39 -3.97 12.49
CA LYS A 69 1.01 -4.11 12.10
C LYS A 69 1.24 -5.25 11.10
N VAL A 70 0.24 -6.09 10.86
CA VAL A 70 0.33 -7.24 9.96
C VAL A 70 -0.44 -6.95 8.68
N ILE A 71 0.28 -7.01 7.55
CA ILE A 71 -0.29 -7.04 6.21
C ILE A 71 0.12 -8.36 5.56
N PHE A 72 -0.81 -8.95 4.83
CA PHE A 72 -0.54 -10.13 4.03
C PHE A 72 -0.42 -9.70 2.58
N VAL A 73 0.61 -10.23 1.94
CA VAL A 73 0.83 -10.04 0.52
C VAL A 73 0.96 -11.39 -0.15
N ARG A 74 0.25 -11.56 -1.26
CA ARG A 74 0.45 -12.73 -2.11
C ARG A 74 1.63 -12.46 -3.05
N ASN A 75 2.58 -13.38 -3.04
CA ASN A 75 3.60 -13.52 -4.07
C ASN A 75 3.20 -14.72 -4.94
N ASP A 76 3.40 -14.62 -6.24
CA ASP A 76 3.08 -15.65 -7.24
C ASP A 76 4.35 -16.08 -7.98
#